data_AF-A0A9P1AQJ6-F1
#
_entry.id   AF-A0A9P1AQJ6-F1
#
_cell.length_a   1.000
_cell.length_b   1.000
_cell.length_c   1.000
_cell.angle_alpha   90.00
_cell.angle_beta   90.00
_cell.angle_gamma   90.00
#
_symmetry.space_group_name_H-M   'P 1'
#
loop_
_entity.id
_entity.type
_entity.pdbx_description
1 polymer ?
#
loop_
_entity_poly.entity_id
_entity_poly.type
_entity_poly.pdbx_seq_one_letter_code
_entity_poly.pdbx_strand_id
1 'polypeptide(L)'
;MVVQECVAEAVSLLDALDKELNNYVMCIRKWYGWHFPELGKIVQDHGAYAKIVKTIGIRQNAINADLSTILPEDLEEKVKEDAEISMGTDVSEIDLMYIKGFSSTLQILAAEKALFRALMTKRNTPKYGLIYRAQLITEAPPKIKGKMARMLATKCSVVARIDGVNALSAETIDNAFGMKCLAFLENVLQTESERHPRSRETTRTN
;
A
#
# COMPACT_ATOMS: atom_id res chain seq x y z
N MET A 1 -15.36 21.88 2.39
CA MET A 1 -14.12 22.58 2.76
C MET A 1 -13.17 21.67 3.52
N VAL A 2 -13.54 21.16 4.70
CA VAL A 2 -12.69 20.27 5.54
C VAL A 2 -12.03 19.11 4.77
N VAL A 3 -12.76 18.41 3.89
CA VAL A 3 -12.19 17.30 3.11
C VAL A 3 -11.14 17.73 2.09
N GLN A 4 -11.23 18.95 1.53
CA GLN A 4 -10.23 19.44 0.57
C GLN A 4 -8.96 19.95 1.28
N GLU A 5 -9.10 20.54 2.47
CA GLU A 5 -7.96 20.95 3.29
C GLU A 5 -7.16 19.75 3.80
N CYS A 6 -7.82 18.69 4.30
CA CYS A 6 -7.13 17.46 4.70
C CYS A 6 -6.41 16.78 3.52
N VAL A 7 -6.95 16.88 2.30
CA VAL A 7 -6.30 16.35 1.09
C VAL A 7 -5.10 17.19 0.69
N ALA A 8 -5.18 18.52 0.80
CA ALA A 8 -4.04 19.40 0.50
C ALA A 8 -2.91 19.22 1.53
N GLU A 9 -3.23 19.10 2.81
CA GLU A 9 -2.27 18.87 3.89
C GLU A 9 -1.59 17.50 3.74
N ALA A 10 -2.35 16.44 3.43
CA ALA A 10 -1.79 15.11 3.22
C ALA A 10 -0.93 15.00 1.94
N VAL A 11 -1.20 15.80 0.89
CA VAL A 11 -0.31 15.91 -0.27
C VAL A 11 1.00 16.62 0.11
N SER A 12 0.92 17.70 0.90
CA SER A 12 2.13 18.40 1.36
C SER A 12 3.00 17.52 2.26
N LEU A 13 2.38 16.67 3.09
CA LEU A 13 3.07 15.68 3.91
C LEU A 13 3.73 14.58 3.07
N LEU A 14 3.08 14.14 1.98
CA LEU A 14 3.67 13.19 1.05
C LEU A 14 4.93 13.76 0.38
N ASP A 15 4.88 15.02 -0.05
CA ASP A 15 6.03 15.69 -0.67
C ASP A 15 7.18 15.92 0.34
N ALA A 16 6.85 16.19 1.60
CA ALA A 16 7.83 16.27 2.68
C ALA A 16 8.51 14.91 2.94
N LEU A 17 7.73 13.83 3.02
CA LEU A 17 8.20 12.45 3.16
C LEU A 17 9.15 12.05 2.01
N ASP A 18 8.84 12.47 0.78
CA ASP A 18 9.70 12.20 -0.39
C ASP A 18 11.08 12.84 -0.26
N LYS A 19 11.13 14.06 0.27
CA LYS A 19 12.39 14.77 0.50
C LYS A 19 13.19 14.13 1.63
N GLU A 20 12.53 13.72 2.71
CA GLU A 20 13.18 13.03 3.82
C GLU A 20 13.72 11.66 3.41
N LEU A 21 12.94 10.86 2.67
CA LEU A 21 13.38 9.58 2.10
C LEU A 21 14.65 9.74 1.26
N ASN A 22 14.70 10.76 0.40
CA ASN A 22 15.90 11.03 -0.39
C ASN A 22 17.10 11.39 0.49
N ASN A 23 16.92 12.18 1.55
CA ASN A 23 17.99 12.48 2.50
C ASN A 23 18.49 11.22 3.21
N TYR A 24 17.60 10.33 3.66
CA TYR A 24 17.98 9.06 4.28
C TYR A 24 18.75 8.16 3.33
N VAL A 25 18.33 8.06 2.06
CA VAL A 25 19.08 7.30 1.04
C VAL A 25 20.47 7.88 0.85
N MET A 26 20.59 9.20 0.72
CA MET A 26 21.88 9.86 0.53
C MET A 26 22.80 9.65 1.74
N CYS A 27 22.26 9.60 2.96
CA CYS A 27 23.01 9.22 4.15
C CYS A 27 23.50 7.77 4.10
N ILE A 28 22.64 6.80 3.76
CA ILE A 28 23.02 5.38 3.66
C ILE A 28 24.08 5.18 2.57
N ARG A 29 23.95 5.85 1.41
CA ARG A 29 24.95 5.80 0.33
C ARG A 29 26.28 6.39 0.74
N LYS A 30 26.28 7.47 1.53
CA LYS A 30 27.51 8.06 2.07
C LYS A 30 28.16 7.12 3.08
N TRP A 31 27.41 6.62 4.06
CA TRP A 31 27.96 5.76 5.11
C TRP A 31 28.43 4.42 4.57
N TYR A 32 27.59 3.74 3.80
CA TYR A 32 27.96 2.47 3.18
C TYR A 32 28.99 2.64 2.06
N GLY A 33 29.08 3.82 1.45
CA GLY A 33 30.12 4.15 0.47
C GLY A 33 31.55 4.15 1.05
N TRP A 34 31.72 4.30 2.37
CA TRP A 34 33.03 4.12 3.00
C TRP A 34 33.43 2.63 3.04
N HIS A 35 32.44 1.75 3.19
CA HIS A 35 32.64 0.29 3.16
C HIS A 35 32.73 -0.29 1.75
N PHE A 36 31.87 0.20 0.85
CA PHE A 36 31.74 -0.31 -0.50
C PHE A 36 31.39 0.83 -1.47
N PRO A 37 32.40 1.60 -1.93
CA PRO A 37 32.20 2.77 -2.77
C PRO A 37 31.68 2.44 -4.18
N GLU A 38 32.02 1.27 -4.71
CA GLU A 38 31.67 0.83 -6.08
C GLU A 38 30.19 0.50 -6.24
N LEU A 39 29.54 -0.01 -5.19
CA LEU A 39 28.10 -0.30 -5.19
C LEU A 39 27.26 0.93 -5.55
N GLY A 40 27.72 2.12 -5.14
CA GLY A 40 27.05 3.38 -5.44
C GLY A 40 27.10 3.76 -6.93
N LYS A 41 28.05 3.21 -7.71
CA LYS A 41 28.15 3.44 -9.15
C LYS A 41 27.25 2.46 -9.92
N ILE A 42 27.20 1.21 -9.48
CA ILE A 42 26.43 0.13 -10.12
C ILE A 42 24.93 0.34 -9.93
N VAL A 43 24.49 0.60 -8.69
CA VAL A 43 23.06 0.62 -8.35
C VAL A 43 22.58 2.06 -8.16
N GLN A 44 21.94 2.59 -9.20
CA GLN A 44 21.33 3.92 -9.19
C GLN A 44 19.97 3.93 -8.47
N ASP A 45 19.24 2.80 -8.44
CA ASP A 45 17.96 2.73 -7.75
C ASP A 45 18.13 2.75 -6.22
N HIS A 46 17.44 3.69 -5.58
CA HIS A 46 17.47 3.90 -4.14
C HIS A 46 16.87 2.71 -3.37
N GLY A 47 15.81 2.10 -3.92
CA GLY A 47 15.12 0.98 -3.31
C GLY A 47 15.94 -0.31 -3.35
N ALA A 48 16.51 -0.62 -4.52
CA ALA A 48 17.42 -1.75 -4.69
C ALA A 48 18.66 -1.60 -3.79
N TYR A 49 19.29 -0.41 -3.75
CA TYR A 49 20.47 -0.18 -2.92
C TYR A 49 20.26 -0.53 -1.44
N ALA A 50 19.15 -0.07 -0.86
CA ALA A 50 18.82 -0.37 0.54
C ALA A 50 18.62 -1.88 0.77
N LYS A 51 17.93 -2.57 -0.15
CA LYS A 51 17.74 -4.03 -0.04
C LYS A 51 19.07 -4.78 -0.08
N ILE A 52 19.98 -4.37 -0.96
CA ILE A 52 21.32 -4.98 -1.11
C ILE A 52 22.16 -4.79 0.15
N VAL A 53 22.16 -3.59 0.72
CA VAL A 53 22.87 -3.30 1.98
C VAL A 53 22.35 -4.20 3.12
N LYS A 54 21.05 -4.50 3.13
CA LYS A 54 20.45 -5.40 4.12
C LYS A 54 20.86 -6.86 3.93
N THR A 55 20.91 -7.35 2.70
CA THR A 55 21.23 -8.76 2.38
C THR A 55 22.73 -9.05 2.44
N ILE A 56 23.58 -8.20 1.87
CA ILE A 56 25.04 -8.39 1.87
C ILE A 56 25.61 -8.11 3.27
N GLY A 57 25.31 -6.93 3.83
CA GLY A 57 25.94 -6.45 5.05
C GLY A 57 27.44 -6.21 4.86
N ILE A 58 28.27 -7.22 5.12
CA ILE A 58 29.75 -7.17 5.05
C ILE A 58 30.20 -7.68 3.67
N ARG A 59 31.26 -7.07 3.10
CA ARG A 59 31.87 -7.50 1.83
C ARG A 59 32.16 -9.02 1.75
N GLN A 60 32.63 -9.63 2.83
CA GLN A 60 32.92 -11.08 2.88
C GLN A 60 31.68 -11.95 2.68
N ASN A 61 30.49 -11.45 3.03
CA ASN A 61 29.23 -12.17 2.85
C ASN A 61 28.63 -11.97 1.45
N ALA A 62 29.23 -11.14 0.59
CA ALA A 62 28.74 -10.90 -0.77
C ALA A 62 28.77 -12.18 -1.65
N ILE A 63 29.71 -13.09 -1.37
CA ILE A 63 29.88 -14.35 -2.12
C ILE A 63 28.68 -15.28 -1.92
N ASN A 64 28.15 -15.32 -0.70
CA ASN A 64 27.05 -16.22 -0.31
C ASN A 64 25.67 -15.55 -0.38
N ALA A 65 25.59 -14.25 -0.66
CA ALA A 65 24.34 -13.52 -0.69
C ALA A 65 23.63 -13.74 -2.04
N ASP A 66 22.39 -14.22 -1.97
CA ASP A 66 21.54 -14.44 -3.14
C ASP A 66 20.83 -13.12 -3.48
N LEU A 67 21.21 -12.49 -4.60
CA LEU A 67 20.73 -11.15 -4.98
C LEU A 67 19.70 -11.19 -6.12
N SER A 68 19.36 -12.39 -6.61
CA SER A 68 18.53 -12.60 -7.80
C SER A 68 17.08 -12.12 -7.66
N THR A 69 16.61 -11.85 -6.42
CA THR A 69 15.27 -11.26 -6.17
C THR A 69 15.27 -9.72 -6.30
N ILE A 70 16.45 -9.08 -6.29
CA ILE A 70 16.59 -7.62 -6.23
C ILE A 70 17.13 -7.07 -7.56
N LEU A 71 18.08 -7.78 -8.18
CA LEU A 71 18.76 -7.35 -9.40
C LEU A 71 18.76 -8.48 -10.45
N PRO A 72 18.82 -8.13 -11.75
CA PRO A 72 19.12 -9.09 -12.81
C PRO A 72 20.53 -9.66 -12.65
N GLU A 73 20.74 -10.88 -13.15
CA GLU A 73 21.98 -11.66 -13.01
C GLU A 73 23.23 -10.88 -13.49
N ASP A 74 23.11 -10.11 -14.57
CA ASP A 74 24.21 -9.27 -15.11
C ASP A 74 24.77 -8.23 -14.12
N LEU A 75 23.94 -7.74 -13.20
CA LEU A 75 24.36 -6.77 -12.17
C LEU A 75 24.82 -7.46 -10.89
N GLU A 76 24.34 -8.67 -10.64
CA GLU A 76 24.76 -9.47 -9.49
C GLU A 76 26.22 -9.92 -9.61
N GLU A 77 26.62 -10.39 -10.79
CA GLU A 77 28.02 -10.81 -11.05
C GLU A 77 28.98 -9.63 -10.85
N LYS A 78 28.66 -8.46 -11.40
CA LYS A 78 29.45 -7.22 -11.22
C LYS A 78 29.57 -6.79 -9.76
N VAL A 79 28.50 -6.93 -8.98
CA VAL A 79 28.53 -6.61 -7.54
C VAL A 79 29.44 -7.58 -6.77
N LYS A 80 29.50 -8.86 -7.18
CA LYS A 80 30.40 -9.86 -6.57
C LYS A 80 31.86 -9.63 -6.96
N GLU A 81 32.14 -9.34 -8.23
CA GLU A 81 33.48 -8.97 -8.70
C GLU A 81 34.01 -7.71 -8.01
N ASP A 82 33.20 -6.64 -7.97
CA ASP A 82 33.56 -5.40 -7.30
C ASP A 82 33.68 -5.60 -5.78
N ALA A 83 32.93 -6.51 -5.17
CA ALA A 83 33.09 -6.80 -3.74
C ALA A 83 34.47 -7.41 -3.40
N GLU A 84 35.07 -8.17 -4.32
CA GLU A 84 36.43 -8.73 -4.15
C GLU A 84 37.52 -7.67 -4.36
N ILE A 85 37.32 -6.76 -5.32
CA ILE A 85 38.31 -5.74 -5.72
C ILE A 85 38.16 -4.45 -4.89
N SER A 86 37.06 -4.32 -4.14
CA SER A 86 36.68 -3.10 -3.42
C SER A 86 37.76 -2.58 -2.48
N MET A 87 38.08 -1.30 -2.67
CA MET A 87 39.03 -0.53 -1.86
C MET A 87 38.42 0.05 -0.56
N GLY A 88 37.22 -0.39 -0.18
CA GLY A 88 36.52 0.14 0.99
C GLY A 88 37.14 -0.28 2.33
N THR A 89 36.82 0.48 3.38
CA THR A 89 37.30 0.22 4.74
C THR A 89 36.42 -0.80 5.45
N ASP A 90 36.99 -1.62 6.33
CA ASP A 90 36.19 -2.48 7.18
C ASP A 90 35.40 -1.66 8.19
N VAL A 91 34.12 -2.00 8.34
CA VAL A 91 33.16 -1.29 9.18
C VAL A 91 32.86 -2.14 10.41
N SER A 92 32.72 -1.49 11.56
CA SER A 92 32.38 -2.18 12.80
C SER A 92 30.97 -2.79 12.73
N GLU A 93 30.74 -3.86 13.49
CA GLU A 93 29.41 -4.49 13.56
C GLU A 93 28.33 -3.52 14.08
N ILE A 94 28.72 -2.57 14.93
CA ILE A 94 27.82 -1.55 15.49
C ILE A 94 27.36 -0.60 14.39
N ASP A 95 28.27 -0.10 13.57
CA ASP A 95 27.93 0.79 12.45
C ASP A 95 27.08 0.06 11.41
N LEU A 96 27.37 -1.22 11.17
CA LEU A 96 26.57 -2.07 10.30
C LEU A 96 25.15 -2.27 10.84
N MET A 97 24.99 -2.44 12.15
CA MET A 97 23.68 -2.53 12.79
C MET A 97 22.86 -1.25 12.57
N TYR A 98 23.48 -0.07 12.76
CA TYR A 98 22.82 1.20 12.48
C TYR A 98 22.43 1.33 11.01
N ILE A 99 23.32 1.00 10.08
CA ILE A 99 23.05 1.04 8.63
C ILE A 99 21.88 0.12 8.24
N LYS A 100 21.84 -1.11 8.78
CA LYS A 100 20.72 -2.05 8.57
C LYS A 100 19.41 -1.55 9.19
N GLY A 101 19.48 -0.90 10.35
CA GLY A 101 18.36 -0.22 10.98
C GLY A 101 17.79 0.87 10.08
N PHE A 102 18.64 1.78 9.59
CA PHE A 102 18.25 2.84 8.67
C PHE A 102 17.64 2.30 7.37
N SER A 103 18.22 1.23 6.80
CA SER A 103 17.65 0.57 5.62
C SER A 103 16.26 0.00 5.87
N SER A 104 15.99 -0.54 7.06
CA SER A 104 14.67 -1.11 7.39
C SER A 104 13.64 0.00 7.60
N THR A 105 14.01 1.08 8.28
CA THR A 105 13.18 2.28 8.41
C THR A 105 12.87 2.89 7.03
N LEU A 106 13.86 2.98 6.14
CA LEU A 106 13.67 3.45 4.77
C LEU A 106 12.67 2.57 4.00
N GLN A 107 12.72 1.25 4.14
CA GLN A 107 11.78 0.33 3.49
C GLN A 107 10.34 0.55 3.98
N ILE A 108 10.15 0.75 5.28
CA ILE A 108 8.83 1.02 5.87
C ILE A 108 8.29 2.36 5.34
N LEU A 109 9.08 3.42 5.40
CA LEU A 109 8.70 4.75 4.90
C LEU A 109 8.41 4.74 3.39
N ALA A 110 9.16 3.96 2.60
CA ALA A 110 8.92 3.79 1.18
C ALA A 110 7.60 3.03 0.89
N ALA A 111 7.22 2.07 1.73
CA ALA A 111 5.95 1.35 1.64
C ALA A 111 4.77 2.26 2.02
N GLU A 112 4.93 3.11 3.04
CA GLU A 112 3.95 4.13 3.40
C GLU A 112 3.73 5.13 2.27
N LYS A 113 4.81 5.61 1.63
CA LYS A 113 4.71 6.44 0.42
C LYS A 113 3.90 5.76 -0.69
N ALA A 114 4.14 4.47 -0.96
CA ALA A 114 3.39 3.74 -2.00
C ALA A 114 1.91 3.60 -1.63
N LEU A 115 1.61 3.32 -0.37
CA LEU A 115 0.25 3.24 0.17
C LEU A 115 -0.47 4.59 0.05
N PHE A 116 0.18 5.68 0.48
CA PHE A 116 -0.37 7.03 0.41
C PHE A 116 -0.50 7.56 -1.02
N ARG A 117 0.46 7.24 -1.91
CA ARG A 117 0.38 7.61 -3.33
C ARG A 117 -0.76 6.87 -4.05
N ALA A 118 -1.04 5.62 -3.69
CA ALA A 118 -2.20 4.88 -4.16
C ALA A 118 -3.52 5.50 -3.66
N LEU A 119 -3.53 6.02 -2.43
CA LEU A 119 -4.66 6.75 -1.86
C LEU A 119 -4.87 8.14 -2.52
N MET A 120 -3.80 8.79 -2.99
CA MET A 120 -3.82 10.18 -3.48
C MET A 120 -3.94 10.37 -5.00
N THR A 121 -3.72 9.35 -5.81
CA THR A 121 -3.58 9.47 -7.29
C THR A 121 -4.87 9.79 -8.09
N LYS A 122 -5.95 10.28 -7.44
CA LYS A 122 -7.12 10.96 -8.06
C LYS A 122 -7.64 10.36 -9.39
N ARG A 123 -7.59 9.03 -9.56
CA ARG A 123 -8.58 8.35 -10.42
C ARG A 123 -9.92 8.36 -9.69
N ASN A 124 -11.02 8.09 -10.40
CA ASN A 124 -12.31 7.84 -9.76
C ASN A 124 -12.06 6.88 -8.59
N THR A 125 -12.31 7.36 -7.37
CA THR A 125 -12.07 6.57 -6.17
C THR A 125 -12.75 5.22 -6.36
N PRO A 126 -12.05 4.10 -6.09
CA PRO A 126 -12.65 2.79 -6.27
C PRO A 126 -13.94 2.78 -5.43
N LYS A 127 -15.08 2.73 -6.12
CA LYS A 127 -16.41 2.85 -5.51
C LYS A 127 -16.67 1.73 -4.50
N TYR A 128 -15.86 0.68 -4.56
CA TYR A 128 -15.94 -0.56 -3.81
C TYR A 128 -14.52 -0.91 -3.31
N GLY A 129 -14.36 -1.10 -2.01
CA GLY A 129 -13.15 -1.69 -1.42
C GLY A 129 -13.28 -3.21 -1.31
N LEU A 130 -12.84 -3.79 -0.20
CA LEU A 130 -13.00 -5.24 0.10
C LEU A 130 -14.46 -5.73 0.05
N ILE A 131 -15.41 -4.82 0.23
CA ILE A 131 -16.85 -5.07 0.18
C ILE A 131 -17.31 -5.55 -1.21
N TYR A 132 -16.53 -5.32 -2.28
CA TYR A 132 -16.86 -5.80 -3.63
C TYR A 132 -17.00 -7.32 -3.74
N ARG A 133 -16.31 -8.08 -2.87
CA ARG A 133 -16.35 -9.55 -2.84
C ARG A 133 -17.61 -10.12 -2.18
N ALA A 134 -18.48 -9.27 -1.62
CA ALA A 134 -19.74 -9.71 -1.04
C ALA A 134 -20.71 -10.19 -2.13
N GLN A 135 -21.42 -11.28 -1.84
CA GLN A 135 -22.36 -11.91 -2.76
C GLN A 135 -23.43 -10.92 -3.27
N LEU A 136 -24.03 -10.15 -2.38
CA LEU A 136 -25.05 -9.12 -2.66
C LEU A 136 -24.60 -8.02 -3.65
N ILE A 137 -23.30 -7.71 -3.71
CA ILE A 137 -22.75 -6.68 -4.62
C ILE A 137 -22.34 -7.29 -5.96
N THR A 138 -21.97 -8.56 -5.95
CA THR A 138 -21.59 -9.29 -7.17
C THR A 138 -22.82 -9.52 -8.05
N GLU A 139 -23.96 -9.84 -7.42
CA GLU A 139 -25.27 -10.06 -8.06
C GLU A 139 -25.93 -8.77 -8.60
N ALA A 140 -25.57 -7.60 -8.08
CA ALA A 140 -26.21 -6.34 -8.45
C ALA A 140 -25.80 -5.82 -9.84
N PRO A 141 -26.70 -5.18 -10.62
CA PRO A 141 -26.34 -4.59 -11.92
C PRO A 141 -25.34 -3.42 -11.79
N PRO A 142 -24.46 -3.20 -12.79
CA PRO A 142 -23.31 -2.29 -12.69
C PRO A 142 -23.67 -0.83 -12.38
N LYS A 143 -24.89 -0.40 -12.73
CA LYS A 143 -25.41 0.95 -12.42
C LYS A 143 -25.69 1.16 -10.93
N ILE A 144 -26.09 0.11 -10.19
CA ILE A 144 -26.52 0.21 -8.79
C ILE A 144 -25.49 -0.31 -7.80
N LYS A 145 -24.47 -1.05 -8.25
CA LYS A 145 -23.35 -1.52 -7.39
C LYS A 145 -22.84 -0.41 -6.48
N GLY A 146 -22.73 0.82 -7.00
CA GLY A 146 -22.32 2.07 -6.32
C GLY A 146 -23.17 2.45 -5.11
N LYS A 147 -24.49 2.26 -5.23
CA LYS A 147 -25.46 2.56 -4.18
C LYS A 147 -25.51 1.41 -3.17
N MET A 148 -25.55 0.18 -3.66
CA MET A 148 -25.56 -1.04 -2.85
C MET A 148 -24.34 -1.15 -1.94
N ALA A 149 -23.14 -0.90 -2.45
CA ALA A 149 -21.92 -0.96 -1.65
C ALA A 149 -21.89 0.08 -0.53
N ARG A 150 -22.43 1.29 -0.76
CA ARG A 150 -22.55 2.31 0.29
C ARG A 150 -23.56 1.89 1.35
N MET A 151 -24.72 1.39 0.93
CA MET A 151 -25.76 0.91 1.85
C MET A 151 -25.27 -0.25 2.71
N LEU A 152 -24.59 -1.23 2.10
CA LEU A 152 -24.00 -2.36 2.82
C LEU A 152 -22.91 -1.90 3.79
N ALA A 153 -22.02 -0.99 3.39
CA ALA A 153 -21.00 -0.43 4.28
C ALA A 153 -21.60 0.27 5.50
N THR A 154 -22.66 1.07 5.30
CA THR A 154 -23.35 1.74 6.40
C THR A 154 -24.03 0.75 7.36
N LYS A 155 -24.72 -0.27 6.83
CA LYS A 155 -25.39 -1.28 7.67
C LYS A 155 -24.38 -2.17 8.40
N CYS A 156 -23.32 -2.59 7.73
CA CYS A 156 -22.23 -3.36 8.33
C CYS A 156 -21.54 -2.58 9.47
N SER A 157 -21.30 -1.28 9.29
CA SER A 157 -20.73 -0.44 10.36
C SER A 157 -21.64 -0.34 11.60
N VAL A 158 -22.96 -0.30 11.42
CA VAL A 158 -23.91 -0.26 12.54
C VAL A 158 -23.96 -1.61 13.26
N VAL A 159 -24.05 -2.71 12.51
CA VAL A 159 -24.06 -4.07 13.09
C VAL A 159 -22.77 -4.34 13.87
N ALA A 160 -21.60 -4.01 13.30
CA ALA A 160 -20.32 -4.21 13.98
C ALA A 160 -20.19 -3.41 15.29
N ARG A 161 -20.82 -2.24 15.41
CA ARG A 161 -20.85 -1.49 16.68
C ARG A 161 -21.76 -2.13 17.71
N ILE A 162 -22.92 -2.60 17.28
CA ILE A 162 -23.88 -3.30 18.15
C ILE A 162 -23.24 -4.59 18.67
N ASP A 163 -22.61 -5.37 17.78
CA ASP A 163 -21.90 -6.59 18.16
C ASP A 163 -20.73 -6.29 19.10
N GLY A 164 -19.98 -5.20 18.86
CA GLY A 164 -18.89 -4.77 19.74
C GLY A 164 -19.37 -4.38 21.15
N VAL A 165 -20.48 -3.64 21.26
CA VAL A 165 -21.08 -3.26 22.55
C VAL A 165 -21.66 -4.48 23.27
N ASN A 166 -22.30 -5.38 22.52
CA ASN A 166 -22.90 -6.57 23.10
C ASN A 166 -21.85 -7.62 23.51
N ALA A 167 -20.70 -7.68 22.82
CA ALA A 167 -19.57 -8.52 23.23
C ALA A 167 -18.98 -8.10 24.59
N LEU A 168 -19.12 -6.83 24.97
CA LEU A 168 -18.73 -6.32 26.29
C LEU A 168 -19.74 -6.68 27.40
N SER A 169 -21.02 -6.89 27.07
CA SER A 169 -22.08 -7.20 28.03
C SER A 169 -22.35 -8.69 28.25
N ALA A 170 -21.64 -9.59 27.55
CA ALA A 170 -21.72 -11.05 27.70
C ALA A 170 -23.15 -11.64 27.61
N GLU A 171 -24.10 -10.92 27.03
CA GLU A 171 -25.47 -11.40 26.79
C GLU A 171 -25.55 -12.05 25.41
N THR A 172 -26.20 -13.21 25.34
CA THR A 172 -26.40 -13.99 24.11
C THR A 172 -27.18 -13.16 23.10
N ILE A 173 -26.51 -12.73 22.03
CA ILE A 173 -27.05 -11.72 21.10
C ILE A 173 -28.04 -12.36 20.13
N ASP A 174 -29.26 -11.85 20.14
CA ASP A 174 -30.24 -12.09 19.09
C ASP A 174 -29.74 -11.46 17.77
N ASN A 175 -29.34 -12.29 16.81
CA ASN A 175 -28.90 -11.88 15.47
C ASN A 175 -30.03 -11.24 14.62
N ALA A 176 -31.23 -11.07 15.17
CA ALA A 176 -32.39 -10.50 14.48
C ALA A 176 -32.11 -9.15 13.79
N PHE A 177 -31.28 -8.28 14.39
CA PHE A 177 -30.99 -6.98 13.77
C PHE A 177 -30.13 -7.11 12.51
N GLY A 178 -29.13 -8.00 12.52
CA GLY A 178 -28.31 -8.31 11.34
C GLY A 178 -29.14 -8.92 10.21
N MET A 179 -30.02 -9.87 10.54
CA MET A 179 -30.93 -10.51 9.57
C MET A 179 -31.93 -9.52 8.96
N LYS A 180 -32.49 -8.59 9.76
CA LYS A 180 -33.35 -7.51 9.25
C LYS A 180 -32.60 -6.59 8.28
N CYS A 181 -31.33 -6.30 8.55
CA CYS A 181 -30.51 -5.47 7.66
C CYS A 181 -30.20 -6.18 6.32
N LEU A 182 -29.94 -7.49 6.34
CA LEU A 182 -29.73 -8.28 5.13
C LEU A 182 -31.02 -8.36 4.29
N ALA A 183 -32.14 -8.73 4.91
CA ALA A 183 -33.44 -8.80 4.22
C ALA A 183 -33.84 -7.45 3.59
N PHE A 184 -33.51 -6.33 4.25
CA PHE A 184 -33.74 -5.00 3.67
C PHE A 184 -32.90 -4.78 2.41
N LEU A 185 -31.62 -5.18 2.41
CA LEU A 185 -30.75 -5.02 1.25
C LEU A 185 -31.18 -5.91 0.08
N GLU A 186 -31.65 -7.12 0.35
CA GLU A 186 -32.21 -8.04 -0.66
C GLU A 186 -33.48 -7.48 -1.30
N ASN A 187 -34.41 -6.94 -0.49
CA ASN A 187 -35.62 -6.28 -1.01
C ASN A 187 -35.29 -5.07 -1.92
N VAL A 188 -34.28 -4.28 -1.54
CA VAL A 188 -33.81 -3.16 -2.36
C VAL A 188 -33.20 -3.63 -3.68
N LEU A 189 -32.46 -4.74 -3.67
CA LEU A 189 -31.90 -5.34 -4.87
C LEU A 189 -33.00 -5.84 -5.82
N GLN A 190 -34.02 -6.50 -5.28
CA GLN A 190 -35.14 -7.05 -6.05
C GLN A 190 -36.01 -5.95 -6.68
N THR A 191 -36.38 -4.93 -5.90
CA THR A 191 -37.17 -3.77 -6.37
C THR A 191 -36.48 -3.02 -7.51
N GLU A 192 -35.16 -2.90 -7.46
CA GLU A 192 -34.38 -2.18 -8.48
C GLU A 192 -34.07 -3.05 -9.71
N SER A 193 -34.06 -4.39 -9.58
CA SER A 193 -33.98 -5.32 -10.72
C SER A 193 -35.24 -5.26 -11.59
N GLU A 194 -36.41 -5.03 -10.98
CA GLU A 194 -37.70 -4.93 -11.67
C GLU A 194 -37.92 -3.59 -12.42
N ARG A 195 -37.14 -2.55 -12.11
CA ARG A 195 -37.20 -1.25 -12.80
C ARG A 195 -36.48 -1.30 -14.15
N HIS A 196 -37.22 -1.64 -15.22
CA HIS A 196 -36.74 -1.56 -16.60
C HIS A 196 -36.21 -0.15 -16.97
N PRO A 197 -35.13 -0.04 -17.76
CA PRO A 197 -34.60 1.26 -18.18
C PRO A 197 -35.54 1.94 -19.17
N ARG A 198 -36.11 3.12 -18.81
CA ARG A 198 -36.78 3.99 -19.79
C ARG A 198 -35.77 4.38 -20.88
N SER A 199 -36.05 3.97 -22.13
CA SER A 199 -35.30 4.39 -23.31
C SER A 199 -35.32 5.92 -23.41
N ARG A 200 -34.15 6.53 -23.55
CA ARG A 200 -34.04 7.96 -23.90
C ARG A 200 -34.42 8.08 -25.38
N GLU A 201 -35.63 8.54 -25.67
CA GLU A 201 -35.98 9.04 -27.00
C GLU A 201 -35.12 10.28 -27.29
N THR A 202 -34.20 10.13 -28.24
CA THR A 202 -33.50 11.22 -28.88
C THR A 202 -34.49 11.95 -29.79
N THR A 203 -35.14 13.00 -29.29
CA THR A 203 -35.75 14.02 -30.15
C THR A 203 -34.63 14.80 -30.82
N ARG A 204 -34.22 14.33 -32.00
CA ARG A 204 -33.61 15.18 -33.03
C ARG A 204 -34.74 16.02 -33.62
N THR A 205 -34.83 17.29 -33.22
CA THR A 205 -35.61 18.30 -33.96
C THR A 205 -34.72 18.85 -35.07
N ASN A 206 -35.25 18.77 -36.30
CA ASN A 206 -34.75 19.44 -37.50
C ASN A 206 -34.82 20.96 -37.37
#